data_AF-A0A349LFF8-F1
#
_entry.id   AF-A0A349LFF8-F1
#
_cell.length_a   1.000
_cell.length_b   1.000
_cell.length_c   1.000
_cell.angle_alpha   90.00
_cell.angle_beta   90.00
_cell.angle_gamma   90.00
#
_symmetry.space_group_name_H-M   'P 1'
#
loop_
_entity.id
_entity.type
_entity.pdbx_description
1 polymer ?
#
loop_
_entity_poly.entity_id
_entity_poly.type
_entity_poly.pdbx_seq_one_letter_code
_entity_poly.pdbx_strand_id
1 'polypeptide(L)'
;MFGLIATAIAGAAGVLVHVKSRYFVKQRLRYTSFVDKPMLGVWVGIGATIVATPIVAALPIVDAGTAIALGVGMGTGVAMGVKDSERSTKLLDD
;
A
#
# COMPACT_ATOMS: atom_id res chain seq x y z
N MET A 1 -25.95 10.30 4.01
CA MET A 1 -25.44 9.31 4.99
C MET A 1 -24.46 8.33 4.35
N PHE A 2 -24.72 7.81 3.14
CA PHE A 2 -23.82 6.90 2.43
C PHE A 2 -22.39 7.43 2.20
N GLY A 3 -22.22 8.72 1.90
CA GLY A 3 -20.88 9.31 1.68
C GLY A 3 -19.96 9.27 2.91
N LEU A 4 -20.49 9.46 4.14
CA LEU A 4 -19.67 9.37 5.36
C LEU A 4 -19.25 7.92 5.66
N ILE A 5 -20.16 6.97 5.41
CA ILE A 5 -19.86 5.53 5.55
C ILE A 5 -18.80 5.12 4.53
N ALA A 6 -18.92 5.59 3.29
CA ALA A 6 -17.93 5.36 2.24
C ALA A 6 -16.55 5.91 2.62
N THR A 7 -16.47 7.15 3.10
CA THR A 7 -15.22 7.76 3.55
C THR A 7 -14.63 7.06 4.77
N ALA A 8 -15.46 6.61 5.71
CA ALA A 8 -15.02 5.85 6.87
C ALA A 8 -14.44 4.49 6.46
N ILE A 9 -15.10 3.77 5.54
CA ILE A 9 -14.59 2.51 4.97
C ILE A 9 -13.31 2.76 4.19
N ALA A 10 -13.25 3.82 3.37
CA ALA A 10 -12.07 4.16 2.60
C ALA A 10 -10.87 4.50 3.49
N GLY A 11 -11.08 5.27 4.55
CA GLY A 11 -10.06 5.58 5.55
C GLY A 11 -9.56 4.33 6.27
N ALA A 12 -10.48 3.49 6.76
CA ALA A 12 -10.14 2.24 7.44
C ALA A 12 -9.38 1.28 6.50
N ALA A 13 -9.86 1.11 5.27
CA ALA A 13 -9.22 0.29 4.25
C ALA A 13 -7.83 0.83 3.91
N GLY A 14 -7.66 2.15 3.74
CA GLY A 14 -6.37 2.78 3.48
C GLY A 14 -5.35 2.51 4.59
N VAL A 15 -5.74 2.62 5.86
CA VAL A 15 -4.86 2.31 6.99
C VAL A 15 -4.52 0.82 7.05
N LEU A 16 -5.50 -0.06 6.90
CA LEU A 16 -5.28 -1.50 6.93
C LEU A 16 -4.35 -1.96 5.79
N VAL A 17 -4.58 -1.45 4.59
CA VAL A 17 -3.78 -1.79 3.43
C VAL A 17 -2.35 -1.28 3.60
N HIS A 18 -2.17 -0.10 4.19
CA HIS A 18 -0.86 0.46 4.48
C HIS A 18 -0.05 -0.43 5.42
N VAL A 19 -0.63 -0.81 6.56
CA VAL A 19 0.02 -1.68 7.56
C VAL A 19 0.34 -3.04 6.94
N LYS A 20 -0.61 -3.63 6.23
CA LYS A 20 -0.45 -4.97 5.63
C LYS A 20 0.60 -4.97 4.52
N SER A 21 0.67 -3.91 3.73
CA SER A 21 1.70 -3.73 2.69
C SER A 21 3.09 -3.64 3.30
N ARG A 22 3.27 -2.83 4.36
CA ARG A 22 4.55 -2.72 5.08
C ARG A 22 4.99 -4.05 5.66
N TYR A 23 4.08 -4.77 6.30
CA TYR A 23 4.34 -6.09 6.88
C TYR A 23 4.72 -7.13 5.83
N PHE A 24 3.98 -7.15 4.70
CA PHE A 24 4.27 -8.06 3.60
C PHE A 24 5.67 -7.84 3.03
N VAL A 25 6.07 -6.58 2.83
CA VAL A 25 7.43 -6.28 2.36
C VAL A 25 8.49 -6.79 3.33
N LYS A 26 8.34 -6.45 4.62
CA LYS A 26 9.29 -6.86 5.67
C LYS A 26 9.46 -8.37 5.79
N GLN A 27 8.37 -9.11 5.67
CA GLN A 27 8.36 -10.53 6.05
C GLN A 27 8.42 -11.48 4.86
N ARG A 28 7.86 -11.07 3.71
CA ARG A 28 7.80 -11.89 2.50
C ARG A 28 8.80 -11.44 1.45
N LEU A 29 8.96 -10.14 1.23
CA LEU A 29 9.85 -9.62 0.17
C LEU A 29 11.29 -9.37 0.63
N ARG A 30 11.59 -9.49 1.93
CA ARG A 30 12.95 -9.41 2.49
C ARG A 30 13.99 -10.26 1.76
N TYR A 31 13.58 -11.40 1.21
CA TYR A 31 14.48 -12.36 0.56
C TYR A 31 14.56 -12.20 -0.95
N THR A 32 14.03 -11.11 -1.51
CA THR A 32 13.95 -10.90 -2.96
C THR A 32 14.56 -9.57 -3.36
N SER A 33 15.28 -9.55 -4.48
CA SER A 33 15.94 -8.36 -5.06
C SER A 33 14.98 -7.22 -5.46
N PHE A 34 13.67 -7.43 -5.38
CA PHE A 34 12.69 -6.37 -5.54
C PHE A 34 12.71 -5.39 -4.37
N VAL A 35 13.03 -5.83 -3.15
CA VAL A 35 13.03 -4.98 -1.97
C VAL A 35 14.14 -3.93 -2.01
N ASP A 36 15.22 -4.17 -2.76
CA ASP A 36 16.35 -3.24 -2.89
C ASP A 36 16.01 -2.00 -3.73
N LYS A 37 14.86 -2.00 -4.42
CA LYS A 37 14.46 -0.91 -5.31
C LYS A 37 13.58 0.09 -4.55
N PRO A 38 14.07 1.33 -4.29
CA PRO A 38 13.28 2.34 -3.56
C PRO A 38 12.00 2.75 -4.31
N MET A 39 11.96 2.55 -5.63
CA MET A 39 10.84 2.87 -6.49
C MET A 39 9.68 1.84 -6.42
N LEU A 40 9.88 0.71 -5.73
CA LEU A 40 8.88 -0.36 -5.64
C LEU A 40 7.56 0.15 -5.07
N GLY A 41 7.60 1.03 -4.06
CA GLY A 41 6.39 1.61 -3.48
C GLY A 41 5.57 2.44 -4.48
N VAL A 42 6.23 3.19 -5.36
CA VAL A 42 5.53 4.01 -6.38
C VAL A 42 4.86 3.11 -7.41
N TRP A 43 5.57 2.09 -7.91
CA TRP A 43 5.02 1.13 -8.86
C TRP A 43 3.84 0.36 -8.29
N VAL A 44 3.92 -0.05 -7.03
CA VAL A 44 2.79 -0.71 -6.35
C VAL A 44 1.62 0.25 -6.18
N GLY A 45 1.85 1.51 -5.82
CA GLY A 45 0.77 2.50 -5.71
C GLY A 45 0.02 2.73 -7.02
N ILE A 46 0.76 2.87 -8.13
CA ILE A 46 0.17 3.02 -9.47
C ILE A 46 -0.57 1.76 -9.88
N GLY A 47 0.08 0.59 -9.79
CA GLY A 47 -0.53 -0.70 -10.15
C GLY A 47 -1.78 -1.00 -9.31
N ALA A 48 -1.73 -0.72 -8.01
CA ALA A 48 -2.85 -0.88 -7.11
C ALA A 48 -4.03 0.02 -7.49
N THR A 49 -3.78 1.27 -7.89
CA THR A 49 -4.84 2.19 -8.33
C THR A 49 -5.51 1.67 -9.59
N ILE A 50 -4.73 1.23 -10.58
CA ILE A 50 -5.25 0.67 -11.84
C ILE A 50 -6.12 -0.57 -11.56
N VAL A 51 -5.68 -1.47 -10.69
CA VAL A 51 -6.43 -2.68 -10.33
C VAL A 51 -7.65 -2.36 -9.47
N ALA A 52 -7.57 -1.35 -8.60
CA ALA A 52 -8.69 -0.92 -7.77
C ALA A 52 -9.78 -0.24 -8.60
N THR A 53 -9.44 0.42 -9.71
CA THR A 53 -10.37 1.18 -10.56
C THR A 53 -11.59 0.35 -11.02
N PRO A 54 -11.46 -0.83 -11.64
CA PRO A 54 -12.60 -1.65 -12.03
C PRO A 54 -13.40 -2.20 -10.82
N ILE A 55 -12.73 -2.43 -9.68
CA ILE A 55 -13.39 -2.92 -8.46
C ILE A 55 -14.26 -1.83 -7.84
N VAL A 56 -13.75 -0.59 -7.80
CA VAL A 56 -14.48 0.57 -7.30
C VAL A 56 -15.64 0.92 -8.23
N ALA A 57 -15.46 0.83 -9.55
CA ALA A 57 -16.53 1.03 -10.53
C ALA A 57 -17.71 0.04 -10.37
N ALA A 58 -17.46 -1.14 -9.80
CA ALA A 58 -18.50 -2.14 -9.55
C ALA A 58 -19.26 -1.91 -8.23
N LEU A 59 -18.71 -1.13 -7.29
CA LEU A 59 -19.33 -0.85 -6.00
C LEU A 59 -19.84 0.61 -5.94
N PRO A 60 -21.15 0.87 -6.09
CA PRO A 60 -21.71 2.24 -6.04
C PRO A 60 -21.58 2.93 -4.67
N ILE A 61 -21.04 2.25 -3.66
CA ILE A 61 -20.77 2.79 -2.32
C ILE A 61 -19.34 3.34 -2.23
N VAL A 62 -18.45 2.91 -3.13
CA VAL A 62 -17.02 3.19 -3.07
C VAL A 62 -16.67 4.04 -4.29
N ASP A 63 -16.03 5.19 -4.06
CA ASP A 63 -15.81 6.19 -5.10
C ASP A 63 -14.30 6.34 -5.43
N ALA A 64 -13.95 7.17 -6.41
CA ALA A 64 -12.57 7.41 -6.84
C ALA A 64 -11.61 7.73 -5.68
N GLY A 65 -12.12 8.39 -4.62
CA GLY A 65 -11.36 8.67 -3.40
C GLY A 65 -10.82 7.42 -2.70
N THR A 66 -11.52 6.29 -2.77
CA THR A 66 -11.05 5.02 -2.18
C THR A 66 -9.96 4.37 -3.02
N ALA A 67 -10.07 4.42 -4.36
CA ALA A 67 -9.00 3.94 -5.23
C ALA A 67 -7.69 4.69 -4.96
N ILE A 68 -7.78 6.02 -4.81
CA ILE A 68 -6.65 6.88 -4.46
C ILE A 68 -6.13 6.55 -3.05
N ALA A 69 -7.02 6.45 -2.05
CA ALA A 69 -6.62 6.13 -0.68
C ALA A 69 -5.91 4.77 -0.58
N LEU A 70 -6.39 3.77 -1.33
CA LEU A 70 -5.77 2.46 -1.41
C LEU A 70 -4.42 2.51 -2.13
N GLY A 71 -4.33 3.20 -3.27
CA GLY A 71 -3.08 3.37 -4.02
C GLY A 71 -2.00 4.07 -3.19
N VAL A 72 -2.36 5.19 -2.55
CA VAL A 72 -1.47 5.94 -1.65
C VAL A 72 -1.12 5.11 -0.41
N GLY A 73 -2.10 4.44 0.21
CA GLY A 73 -1.89 3.59 1.38
C GLY A 73 -0.93 2.43 1.09
N MET A 74 -1.14 1.69 0.00
CA MET A 74 -0.25 0.60 -0.41
C MET A 74 1.13 1.13 -0.79
N GLY A 75 1.20 2.18 -1.61
CA GLY A 75 2.48 2.70 -2.08
C GLY A 75 3.37 3.23 -0.95
N THR A 76 2.79 3.97 -0.01
CA THR A 76 3.51 4.45 1.18
C THR A 76 3.88 3.31 2.13
N GLY A 77 3.01 2.32 2.31
CA GLY A 77 3.27 1.15 3.16
C GLY A 77 4.41 0.29 2.61
N VAL A 78 4.42 0.05 1.30
CA VAL A 78 5.51 -0.67 0.63
C VAL A 78 6.82 0.11 0.69
N ALA A 79 6.80 1.41 0.39
CA ALA A 79 8.00 2.25 0.43
C ALA A 79 8.65 2.27 1.83
N MET A 80 7.85 2.35 2.90
CA MET A 80 8.37 2.26 4.26
C MET A 80 8.84 0.85 4.63
N GLY A 81 8.16 -0.20 4.14
CA GLY A 81 8.61 -1.58 4.33
C GLY A 81 9.97 -1.86 3.70
N VAL A 82 10.22 -1.31 2.51
CA VAL A 82 11.52 -1.37 1.82
C VAL A 82 12.60 -0.69 2.66
N LYS A 83 12.38 0.57 3.04
CA LYS A 83 13.35 1.35 3.84
C LYS A 83 13.69 0.70 5.17
N ASP A 84 12.69 0.13 5.86
CA ASP A 84 12.93 -0.57 7.12
C ASP A 84 13.76 -1.83 6.95
N SER A 85 13.61 -2.53 5.82
CA SER A 85 14.36 -3.75 5.53
C SER A 85 15.84 -3.41 5.27
N GLU A 86 16.11 -2.37 4.49
CA GLU A 86 17.47 -1.86 4.24
C GLU A 86 18.16 -1.43 5.55
N ARG A 87 17.44 -0.72 6.41
CA ARG A 87 17.97 -0.29 7.72
C ARG A 87 18.31 -1.48 8.61
N SER A 88 17.49 -2.53 8.59
CA SER A 88 17.73 -3.72 9.42
C SER A 88 18.97 -4.50 8.96
N THR A 89 19.26 -4.54 7.66
CA THR A 89 20.49 -5.19 7.15
C THR A 89 21.73 -4.42 7.59
N LYS A 90 21.74 -3.08 7.44
CA LYS A 90 22.89 -2.26 7.88
C LYS A 90 23.24 -2.42 9.36
N LEU A 91 22.26 -2.61 10.23
CA LEU A 91 22.48 -2.82 11.67
C LEU A 91 23.05 -4.20 12.02
N LEU A 92 22.96 -5.19 11.13
CA LEU A 92 23.55 -6.52 11.32
C LEU A 92 24.99 -6.59 10.80
N ASP A 93 25.38 -5.67 9.92
CA ASP A 93 26.69 -5.59 9.29
C ASP A 93 27.69 -4.69 10.08
N ASP A 94 27.22 -3.98 11.11
CA ASP A 94 28.00 -3.16 12.07
C ASP A 94 28.35 -3.96 13.35
#